data_AF-A0A533XV88-F1
#
_entry.id   AF-A0A533XV88-F1
#
_cell.length_a   1.000
_cell.length_b   1.000
_cell.length_c   1.000
_cell.angle_alpha   90.00
_cell.angle_beta   90.00
_cell.angle_gamma   90.00
#
_symmetry.space_group_name_H-M   'P 1'
#
loop_
_entity.id
_entity.type
_entity.pdbx_description
1 polymer ?
#
loop_
_entity_poly.entity_id
_entity_poly.type
_entity_poly.pdbx_seq_one_letter_code
_entity_poly.pdbx_strand_id
1 'polypeptide(L)'
;ILVLREQAKLMNIPVLGTTLDKIIWLLIFIGFASIAPLWPLHSWSPVGHAAAPAATSMLHAGVLMKLGHFSIIRVAFEILPETTRELMPIAAVL
;
A
#
# COMPACT_ATOMS: atom_id res chain seq x y z
N ILE A 1 -16.99 -1.87 -10.55
CA ILE A 1 -15.73 -1.11 -10.65
C ILE A 1 -15.44 -0.71 -12.11
N LEU A 2 -15.42 -1.65 -13.07
CA LEU A 2 -15.26 -1.32 -14.51
C LEU A 2 -16.30 -0.31 -15.04
N VAL A 3 -17.58 -0.51 -14.72
CA VAL A 3 -18.66 0.42 -15.11
C VAL A 3 -18.45 1.81 -14.53
N LEU A 4 -18.07 1.93 -13.25
CA LEU A 4 -17.80 3.23 -12.62
C LEU A 4 -16.59 3.93 -13.28
N ARG A 5 -15.60 3.17 -13.74
CA ARG A 5 -14.40 3.66 -14.42
C ARG A 5 -14.70 4.21 -15.81
N GLU A 6 -15.55 3.52 -16.57
CA GLU A 6 -16.01 4.02 -17.88
C GLU A 6 -16.89 5.25 -17.72
N GLN A 7 -17.81 5.26 -16.74
CA GLN A 7 -18.66 6.42 -16.47
C GLN A 7 -17.83 7.65 -16.06
N ALA A 8 -16.79 7.48 -15.22
CA ALA A 8 -15.90 8.59 -14.85
C ALA A 8 -15.11 9.16 -16.04
N LYS A 9 -14.64 8.30 -16.95
CA LYS A 9 -14.00 8.72 -18.21
C LYS A 9 -14.96 9.48 -19.13
N LEU A 10 -16.22 9.04 -19.21
CA LEU A 10 -17.25 9.65 -20.05
C LEU A 10 -17.75 11.00 -19.51
N MET A 11 -17.74 11.17 -18.18
CA MET A 11 -18.23 12.40 -17.54
C MET A 11 -17.21 13.56 -17.50
N ASN A 12 -16.01 13.41 -18.09
CA ASN A 12 -14.91 14.39 -18.02
C ASN A 12 -14.66 14.92 -16.60
N ILE A 13 -14.99 14.12 -15.58
CA ILE A 13 -14.56 14.40 -14.21
C ILE A 13 -13.05 14.25 -14.30
N PRO A 14 -12.25 15.28 -13.95
CA PRO A 14 -10.82 15.09 -13.86
C PRO A 14 -10.63 13.91 -12.92
N VAL A 15 -10.18 12.77 -13.46
CA VAL A 15 -9.82 11.60 -12.67
C VAL A 15 -8.55 12.03 -11.94
N LEU A 16 -8.77 12.80 -10.87
CA LEU A 16 -7.83 13.41 -9.94
C LEU A 16 -6.41 13.62 -10.49
N GLY A 17 -6.33 14.39 -11.57
CA GLY A 17 -5.13 14.53 -12.40
C GLY A 17 -3.88 14.91 -11.61
N THR A 18 -3.03 13.91 -11.39
CA THR A 18 -1.60 13.95 -11.09
C THR A 18 -1.16 14.20 -9.65
N THR A 19 -1.47 15.34 -9.02
CA THR A 19 -0.89 15.63 -7.68
C THR A 19 -1.66 14.96 -6.56
N LEU A 20 -3.00 15.05 -6.58
CA LEU A 20 -3.82 14.45 -5.54
C LEU A 20 -3.75 12.92 -5.59
N ASP A 21 -3.73 12.32 -6.77
CA ASP A 21 -3.54 10.87 -6.91
C ASP A 21 -2.20 10.40 -6.34
N LYS A 22 -1.11 11.13 -6.57
CA LYS A 22 0.19 10.82 -5.98
C LYS A 22 0.17 10.93 -4.46
N ILE A 23 -0.53 11.94 -3.91
CA ILE A 23 -0.71 12.08 -2.46
C ILE A 23 -1.51 10.91 -1.89
N ILE A 24 -2.66 10.57 -2.49
CA ILE A 24 -3.51 9.46 -2.05
C ILE A 24 -2.72 8.15 -2.13
N TRP A 25 -1.99 7.93 -3.22
CA TRP A 25 -1.15 6.76 -3.40
C TRP A 25 -0.06 6.68 -2.32
N LEU A 26 0.62 7.78 -2.02
CA LEU A 26 1.63 7.84 -0.95
C LEU A 26 1.03 7.55 0.43
N LEU A 27 -0.19 8.02 0.72
CA LEU A 27 -0.87 7.71 1.98
C LEU A 27 -1.22 6.22 2.09
N ILE A 28 -1.71 5.61 1.01
CA ILE A 28 -1.96 4.16 0.94
C ILE A 28 -0.65 3.41 1.14
N PHE A 29 0.41 3.80 0.42
CA PHE A 29 1.71 3.15 0.48
C PHE A 29 2.31 3.25 1.88
N ILE A 30 2.43 4.43 2.47
CA ILE A 30 3.02 4.64 3.80
C ILE A 30 2.21 3.90 4.87
N GLY A 31 0.88 3.93 4.78
CA GLY A 31 0.01 3.21 5.71
C GLY A 31 0.29 1.71 5.72
N PHE A 32 0.32 1.06 4.56
CA PHE A 32 0.60 -0.37 4.48
C PHE A 32 2.09 -0.71 4.63
N ALA A 33 3.00 0.19 4.25
CA ALA A 33 4.45 0.03 4.42
C ALA A 33 4.86 -0.05 5.89
N SER A 34 4.11 0.62 6.78
CA SER A 34 4.27 0.49 8.23
C SER A 34 3.98 -0.93 8.73
N ILE A 35 2.98 -1.60 8.15
CA ILE A 35 2.60 -3.00 8.46
C ILE A 35 3.52 -4.00 7.74
N ALA A 36 4.01 -3.64 6.55
CA ALA A 36 4.90 -4.43 5.71
C ALA A 36 6.39 -4.38 6.12
N PRO A 37 6.70 -3.96 7.34
CA PRO A 37 7.89 -3.17 7.70
C PRO A 37 8.89 -2.89 6.55
N LEU A 38 8.59 -1.97 5.64
CA LEU A 38 9.54 -1.53 4.59
C LEU A 38 10.54 -0.51 5.14
N TRP A 39 11.67 -0.28 4.47
CA TRP A 39 12.56 0.82 4.85
C TRP A 39 11.91 2.18 4.51
N PRO A 40 11.93 3.19 5.41
CA PRO A 40 12.53 3.26 6.75
C PRO A 40 11.56 2.91 7.92
N LEU A 41 10.35 2.41 7.63
CA LEU A 41 9.26 2.18 8.58
C LEU A 41 9.32 0.84 9.35
N HIS A 42 10.47 0.16 9.35
CA HIS A 42 10.64 -1.17 9.96
C HIS A 42 11.14 -1.14 11.42
N SER A 43 11.52 0.02 11.95
CA SER A 43 12.23 0.11 13.25
C SER A 43 11.44 -0.44 14.44
N TRP A 44 10.11 -0.44 14.39
CA TRP A 44 9.26 -0.99 15.45
C TRP A 44 9.24 -2.53 15.46
N SER A 45 9.53 -3.17 14.33
CA SER A 45 9.36 -4.61 14.14
C SER A 45 10.29 -5.45 15.04
N PRO A 46 11.62 -5.20 15.12
CA PRO A 46 12.51 -5.98 15.98
C PRO A 46 12.10 -5.96 17.46
N VAL A 47 11.82 -4.77 17.99
CA VAL A 47 11.40 -4.61 19.40
C VAL A 47 10.01 -5.19 19.64
N GLY A 48 9.10 -5.09 18.66
CA GLY A 48 7.77 -5.69 18.73
C GLY A 48 7.82 -7.22 18.78
N HIS A 49 8.66 -7.84 17.94
CA HIS A 49 8.83 -9.29 17.94
C HIS A 49 9.51 -9.82 19.19
N ALA A 50 10.47 -9.08 19.76
CA ALA A 50 11.14 -9.44 21.01
C ALA A 50 10.20 -9.41 22.23
N ALA A 51 9.22 -8.50 22.23
CA ALA A 51 8.28 -8.32 23.34
C ALA A 51 7.02 -9.22 23.24
N ALA A 52 6.66 -9.69 22.05
CA ALA A 52 5.43 -10.43 21.83
C ALA A 52 5.53 -11.91 22.25
N PRO A 53 4.44 -12.53 22.76
CA PRO A 53 4.36 -13.98 22.94
C PRO A 53 4.64 -14.73 21.63
N ALA A 54 5.25 -15.92 21.72
CA ALA A 54 5.69 -16.70 20.55
C ALA A 54 4.59 -16.86 19.48
N ALA A 55 3.39 -17.27 19.88
CA ALA A 55 2.27 -17.45 18.94
C ALA A 55 1.86 -16.14 18.24
N THR A 56 1.83 -15.02 18.96
CA THR A 56 1.50 -13.70 18.40
C THR A 56 2.59 -13.22 17.46
N SER A 57 3.86 -13.40 17.84
CA SER A 57 5.03 -13.07 17.01
C SER A 57 5.00 -13.86 15.69
N MET A 58 4.70 -15.16 15.77
CA MET A 58 4.54 -16.03 14.60
C MET A 58 3.37 -15.61 13.70
N LEU A 59 2.20 -15.28 14.26
CA LEU A 59 1.05 -14.82 13.48
C LEU A 59 1.36 -13.48 12.78
N HIS A 60 2.00 -12.55 13.50
CA HIS A 60 2.35 -11.25 12.95
C HIS A 60 3.34 -11.42 11.78
N ALA A 61 4.44 -12.13 12.02
CA ALA A 61 5.44 -12.40 10.98
C ALA A 61 4.83 -13.18 9.82
N GLY A 62 4.04 -14.23 10.10
CA GLY A 62 3.51 -15.17 9.12
C GLY A 62 2.39 -14.61 8.24
N VAL A 63 1.52 -13.76 8.80
CA VAL A 63 0.29 -13.30 8.14
C VAL A 63 0.26 -11.79 7.99
N LEU A 64 0.29 -11.04 9.10
CA LEU A 64 0.04 -9.59 9.05
C LEU A 64 1.06 -8.84 8.18
N MET A 65 2.35 -9.17 8.29
CA MET A 65 3.36 -8.54 7.42
C MET A 65 3.16 -8.86 5.94
N LYS A 66 2.72 -10.08 5.61
CA LYS A 66 2.41 -10.47 4.22
C LYS A 66 1.20 -9.71 3.70
N LEU A 67 0.18 -9.53 4.55
CA LEU A 67 -0.98 -8.71 4.24
C LEU A 67 -0.61 -7.25 3.99
N GLY A 68 0.40 -6.71 4.68
CA GLY A 68 0.95 -5.38 4.38
C GLY A 68 1.43 -5.28 2.93
N HIS A 69 2.34 -6.16 2.52
CA HIS A 69 2.86 -6.21 1.15
C HIS A 69 1.76 -6.45 0.10
N PHE A 70 0.90 -7.42 0.35
CA PHE A 70 -0.22 -7.73 -0.54
C PHE A 70 -1.17 -6.53 -0.70
N SER A 71 -1.46 -5.81 0.40
CA SER A 71 -2.33 -4.64 0.37
C SER A 71 -1.74 -3.49 -0.42
N ILE A 72 -0.42 -3.25 -0.34
CA ILE A 72 0.26 -2.26 -1.17
C ILE A 72 -0.04 -2.54 -2.65
N ILE A 73 0.13 -3.79 -3.09
CA ILE A 73 -0.11 -4.16 -4.49
C ILE A 73 -1.61 -4.08 -4.80
N ARG A 74 -2.45 -4.81 -4.06
CA ARG A 74 -3.86 -4.99 -4.38
C ARG A 74 -4.65 -3.69 -4.28
N VAL A 75 -4.49 -2.93 -3.21
CA VAL A 75 -5.27 -1.71 -2.96
C VAL A 75 -4.83 -0.60 -3.91
N ALA A 76 -3.53 -0.42 -4.11
CA ALA A 76 -3.04 0.63 -4.99
C ALA A 76 -3.45 0.39 -6.45
N PHE A 77 -3.32 -0.85 -6.97
CA PHE A 77 -3.75 -1.16 -8.33
C PHE A 77 -5.26 -1.09 -8.54
N GLU A 78 -6.07 -1.40 -7.52
CA GLU A 78 -7.53 -1.32 -7.64
C GLU A 78 -8.03 0.14 -7.67
N ILE A 79 -7.46 1.01 -6.84
CA ILE A 79 -7.91 2.40 -6.69
C ILE A 79 -7.23 3.31 -7.73
N LEU A 80 -5.91 3.20 -7.90
CA LEU A 80 -5.08 4.11 -8.69
C LEU A 80 -4.11 3.35 -9.63
N PRO A 81 -4.60 2.59 -10.63
CA PRO A 81 -3.73 1.71 -11.43
C PRO A 81 -2.68 2.46 -12.25
N GLU A 82 -2.98 3.66 -12.77
CA GLU A 82 -2.00 4.41 -13.56
C GLU A 82 -0.88 5.00 -12.68
N THR A 83 -1.23 5.68 -11.59
CA THR A 83 -0.27 6.17 -10.59
C THR A 83 0.54 5.03 -9.97
N THR A 84 -0.09 3.87 -9.77
CA THR A 84 0.59 2.68 -9.27
C THR A 84 1.62 2.15 -10.27
N ARG A 85 1.31 2.11 -11.57
CA ARG A 85 2.30 1.74 -12.60
C ARG A 85 3.51 2.67 -12.61
N GLU A 86 3.30 3.96 -12.35
CA GLU A 86 4.36 4.97 -12.30
C GLU A 86 5.24 4.84 -11.03
N LEU A 87 4.62 4.72 -9.85
CA LEU A 87 5.33 4.82 -8.56
C LEU A 87 5.76 3.47 -7.97
N MET A 88 5.09 2.37 -8.31
CA MET A 88 5.40 1.04 -7.76
C MET A 88 6.85 0.60 -8.02
N PRO A 89 7.48 0.84 -9.19
CA PRO A 89 8.88 0.50 -9.39
C PRO A 89 9.82 1.21 -8.40
N ILE A 90 9.54 2.45 -8.03
CA ILE A 90 10.32 3.21 -7.06
C ILE A 90 10.11 2.63 -5.66
N ALA A 91 8.85 2.37 -5.29
CA ALA A 91 8.52 1.78 -4.01
C ALA A 91 9.04 0.34 -3.81
N ALA A 92 9.16 -0.45 -4.89
CA ALA A 92 9.68 -1.81 -4.83
C ALA A 92 11.19 -1.89 -4.52
N VAL A 93 11.91 -0.77 -4.63
CA VAL A 93 13.34 -0.66 -4.26
C VAL A 93 13.52 -0.39 -2.76
N LEU A 94 12.46 0.08 -2.07
CA LEU A 94 12.44 0.39 -0.64
C LEU A 94 12.13 -0.86 0.20
#